data_AF-A0A821JNL5-F1
#
_entry.id   AF-A0A821JNL5-F1
#
_cell.length_a   1.000
_cell.length_b   1.000
_cell.length_c   1.000
_cell.angle_alpha   90.00
_cell.angle_beta   90.00
_cell.angle_gamma   90.00
#
_symmetry.space_group_name_H-M   'P 1'
#
loop_
_entity.id
_entity.type
_entity.pdbx_description
1 polymer ?
#
loop_
_entity_poly.entity_id
_entity_poly.type
_entity_poly.pdbx_seq_one_letter_code
_entity_poly.pdbx_strand_id
1 'polypeptide(L)'
;SQKNQTFPIGSDDIKNNLTIILLDSQALTQQNRLTFSVYNQRNGLFDEKQYRVLTRIISLTIDKPELTKNFGRFVKINFYLENNYEEKYGNLTCAYWHIFDNMTAQWSKDGCYLINITDQNIICECNHLTHFAVLMDIEQKSTPESIEQVLSIITLGGLLLSSIGLCLTILTFILFQKLRRHFSQKALLLLSINLLFVNILFSIIGLYKLTHLSCIIIASVLHYFILSSFSWMFIMALIQYLLFVKVFPRSISAFTRKAAAFAQ
;
A
#
# COMPACT_ATOMS: atom_id res chain seq x y z
N SER A 1 41.64 20.20 -17.91
CA SER A 1 41.17 19.94 -16.54
C SER A 1 39.77 20.52 -16.40
N GLN A 2 38.73 19.68 -16.49
CA GLN A 2 37.33 20.10 -16.29
C GLN A 2 37.16 20.42 -14.80
N LYS A 3 36.80 21.66 -14.47
CA LYS A 3 36.51 22.08 -13.10
C LYS A 3 35.03 21.80 -12.86
N ASN A 4 34.66 20.97 -11.89
CA ASN A 4 33.25 20.78 -11.53
C ASN A 4 32.90 21.74 -10.38
N GLN A 5 31.72 22.35 -10.42
CA GLN A 5 31.19 23.14 -9.30
C GLN A 5 30.22 22.28 -8.49
N THR A 6 30.41 22.25 -7.17
CA THR A 6 29.58 21.50 -6.21
C THR A 6 28.69 22.45 -5.42
N PHE A 7 27.38 22.20 -5.43
CA PHE A 7 26.41 22.95 -4.63
C PHE A 7 25.75 22.02 -3.62
N PRO A 8 26.09 22.10 -2.32
CA PRO A 8 25.38 21.37 -1.28
C PRO A 8 24.06 22.08 -0.98
N ILE A 9 22.95 21.34 -1.03
CA ILE A 9 21.62 21.84 -0.68
C ILE A 9 21.15 21.06 0.55
N GLY A 10 21.08 21.76 1.68
CA GLY A 10 20.69 21.23 2.99
C GLY A 10 20.30 22.36 3.94
N SER A 11 19.43 22.07 4.90
CA SER A 11 19.12 22.99 6.00
C SER A 11 20.11 22.72 7.13
N ASP A 12 20.73 23.78 7.68
CA ASP A 12 21.73 23.70 8.76
C ASP A 12 21.23 22.95 10.02
N ASP A 13 19.93 22.74 10.18
CA ASP A 13 19.35 21.99 11.30
C ASP A 13 19.34 20.47 11.12
N ILE A 14 19.64 19.93 9.93
CA ILE A 14 19.57 18.49 9.68
C ILE A 14 20.69 18.06 8.71
N LYS A 15 21.81 17.58 9.26
CA LYS A 15 22.90 16.91 8.52
C LYS A 15 22.45 15.68 7.70
N ASN A 16 21.19 15.27 7.79
CA ASN A 16 20.75 13.91 7.46
C ASN A 16 20.08 13.76 6.09
N ASN A 17 19.98 14.82 5.27
CA ASN A 17 19.36 14.75 3.93
C ASN A 17 20.01 15.71 2.94
N LEU A 18 21.33 15.63 2.81
CA LEU A 18 22.10 16.45 1.88
C LEU A 18 21.78 16.02 0.44
N THR A 19 21.57 16.97 -0.46
CA THR A 19 21.62 16.70 -1.90
C THR A 19 22.74 17.52 -2.50
N ILE A 20 23.63 16.86 -3.23
CA ILE A 20 24.77 17.52 -3.88
C ILE A 20 24.52 17.53 -5.38
N ILE A 21 24.54 18.72 -5.96
CA ILE A 21 24.42 18.89 -7.40
C ILE A 21 25.80 19.25 -7.96
N LEU A 22 26.23 18.49 -8.95
CA LEU A 22 27.48 18.63 -9.67
C LEU A 22 27.18 19.20 -11.06
N LEU A 23 27.58 20.45 -11.29
CA LEU A 23 27.51 21.09 -12.60
C LEU A 23 28.91 21.29 -13.18
N ASP A 24 29.04 21.09 -14.48
CA ASP A 24 30.26 21.41 -15.23
C ASP A 24 30.47 22.93 -15.26
N SER A 25 31.63 23.41 -14.78
CA SER A 25 31.95 24.85 -14.69
C SER A 25 31.90 25.56 -16.03
N GLN A 26 32.17 24.84 -17.13
CA GLN A 26 32.14 25.44 -18.47
C GLN A 26 30.73 25.80 -18.91
N ALA A 27 29.69 25.16 -18.36
CA ALA A 27 28.29 25.46 -18.71
C ALA A 27 27.76 26.74 -18.04
N LEU A 28 28.47 27.25 -17.03
CA LEU A 28 28.10 28.44 -16.25
C LEU A 28 28.88 29.71 -16.66
N THR A 29 29.59 29.66 -17.78
CA THR A 29 30.51 30.72 -18.23
C THR A 29 29.84 31.96 -18.83
N GLN A 30 28.52 31.97 -19.00
CA GLN A 30 27.74 33.18 -19.26
C GLN A 30 27.02 33.57 -17.96
N GLN A 31 26.93 34.87 -17.64
CA GLN A 31 26.31 35.46 -16.44
C GLN A 31 24.85 35.02 -16.21
N ASN A 32 24.66 33.75 -15.88
CA ASN A 32 23.39 33.10 -15.74
C ASN A 32 23.21 32.85 -14.25
N ARG A 33 22.23 33.52 -13.62
CA ARG A 33 21.91 33.22 -12.22
C ARG A 33 21.29 31.84 -12.18
N LEU A 34 21.79 31.00 -11.28
CA LEU A 34 21.21 29.71 -10.96
C LEU A 34 20.28 29.90 -9.77
N THR A 35 19.03 29.53 -9.94
CA THR A 35 18.07 29.46 -8.84
C THR A 35 17.75 28.00 -8.56
N PHE A 36 17.85 27.62 -7.29
CA PHE A 36 17.49 26.29 -6.81
C PHE A 36 16.23 26.42 -5.97
N SER A 37 15.24 25.57 -6.25
CA SER A 37 14.05 25.45 -5.41
C SER A 37 13.89 24.02 -4.94
N VAL A 38 13.65 23.85 -3.64
CA VAL A 38 13.45 22.54 -3.02
C VAL A 38 12.02 22.47 -2.53
N TYR A 39 11.27 21.52 -3.05
CA TYR A 39 9.89 21.27 -2.66
C TYR A 39 9.85 20.07 -1.72
N ASN A 40 9.17 20.25 -0.59
CA ASN A 40 8.85 19.16 0.31
C ASN A 40 7.52 18.53 -0.12
N GLN A 41 7.42 17.21 -0.05
CA GLN A 41 6.31 16.40 -0.58
C GLN A 41 4.98 16.54 0.18
N ARG A 42 4.82 17.54 1.06
CA ARG A 42 3.69 17.61 1.99
C ARG A 42 2.31 17.84 1.35
N ASN A 43 2.24 18.24 0.07
CA ASN A 43 1.02 18.83 -0.50
C ASN A 43 0.37 18.04 -1.66
N GLY A 44 0.74 16.78 -1.92
CA GLY A 44 0.03 15.93 -2.91
C GLY A 44 0.11 16.38 -4.38
N LEU A 45 0.85 17.45 -4.68
CA LEU A 45 0.95 18.05 -6.03
C LEU A 45 1.76 17.19 -7.02
N PHE A 46 2.54 16.23 -6.50
CA PHE A 46 3.48 15.41 -7.25
C PHE A 46 3.22 13.90 -7.06
N ASP A 47 1.98 13.54 -6.71
CA ASP A 47 1.60 12.18 -6.38
C ASP A 47 1.00 11.47 -7.60
N GLU A 48 1.48 10.26 -7.87
CA GLU A 48 0.99 9.40 -8.95
C GLU A 48 0.78 7.99 -8.44
N LYS A 49 -0.27 7.32 -8.94
CA LYS A 49 -0.63 5.97 -8.47
C LYS A 49 0.48 4.92 -8.68
N GLN A 50 1.33 5.12 -9.68
CA GLN A 50 2.38 4.17 -10.06
C GLN A 50 3.70 4.41 -9.32
N TYR A 51 3.96 5.63 -8.87
CA TYR A 51 5.26 6.03 -8.35
C TYR A 51 5.15 6.70 -7.00
N ARG A 52 5.96 6.26 -6.05
CA ARG A 52 6.17 6.95 -4.79
C ARG A 52 7.45 7.77 -4.89
N VAL A 53 7.34 9.09 -4.72
CA VAL A 53 8.53 9.96 -4.61
C VAL A 53 9.25 9.64 -3.30
N LEU A 54 10.55 9.37 -3.39
CA LEU A 54 11.41 8.98 -2.26
C LEU A 54 12.23 10.14 -1.70
N THR A 55 12.67 11.03 -2.58
CA THR A 55 13.51 12.17 -2.23
C THR A 55 12.71 13.46 -2.21
N ARG A 56 13.32 14.54 -1.70
CA ARG A 56 12.81 15.88 -1.97
C ARG A 56 12.88 16.17 -3.47
N ILE A 57 11.95 17.01 -3.93
CA ILE A 57 11.89 17.42 -5.32
C ILE A 57 12.76 18.66 -5.46
N ILE A 58 13.71 18.61 -6.36
CA ILE A 58 14.69 19.68 -6.56
C ILE A 58 14.55 20.22 -7.95
N SER A 59 14.36 21.52 -8.08
CA SER A 59 14.29 22.20 -9.35
C SER A 59 15.44 23.16 -9.52
N LEU A 60 16.06 23.08 -10.69
CA LEU A 60 17.13 23.94 -11.16
C LEU A 60 16.57 24.83 -12.26
N THR A 61 16.71 26.15 -12.12
CA THR A 61 16.30 27.08 -13.17
C THR A 61 17.44 28.06 -13.47
N ILE A 62 17.68 28.27 -14.76
CA ILE A 62 18.56 29.32 -15.29
C ILE A 62 17.67 30.47 -15.77
N ASP A 63 18.10 31.71 -15.59
CA ASP A 63 17.42 32.95 -16.04
C ASP A 63 17.04 32.99 -17.55
N LYS A 64 17.41 31.97 -18.33
CA LYS A 64 17.01 31.76 -19.73
C LYS A 64 16.21 30.44 -19.83
N PRO A 65 14.86 30.49 -19.81
CA PRO A 65 13.99 29.30 -19.78
C PRO A 65 14.04 28.45 -21.06
N GLU A 66 14.60 28.95 -22.15
CA GLU A 66 14.81 28.15 -23.37
C GLU A 66 15.97 27.15 -23.21
N LEU A 67 16.93 27.45 -22.33
CA LEU A 67 18.11 26.61 -22.09
C LEU A 67 17.88 25.55 -20.99
N THR A 68 16.76 25.60 -20.27
CA THR A 68 16.45 24.62 -19.22
C THR A 68 15.94 23.30 -19.78
N LYS A 69 15.16 23.32 -20.87
CA LYS A 69 14.64 22.10 -21.51
C LYS A 69 15.69 21.36 -22.34
N ASN A 70 16.70 22.07 -22.86
CA ASN A 70 17.75 21.48 -23.69
C ASN A 70 19.12 22.07 -23.32
N PHE A 71 19.59 21.69 -22.12
CA PHE A 71 20.88 22.16 -21.60
C PHE A 71 22.07 21.61 -22.43
N GLY A 72 21.83 20.57 -23.24
CA GLY A 72 22.83 19.96 -24.13
C GLY A 72 24.00 19.29 -23.41
N ARG A 73 23.96 19.24 -22.07
CA ARG A 73 24.95 18.65 -21.17
C ARG A 73 24.23 17.95 -20.03
N PHE A 74 24.93 17.00 -19.42
CA PHE A 74 24.40 16.24 -18.30
C PHE A 74 24.75 16.89 -16.96
N VAL A 75 23.78 16.93 -16.06
CA VAL A 75 23.94 17.35 -14.66
C VAL A 75 23.83 16.12 -13.77
N LYS A 76 24.80 15.97 -12.86
CA LYS A 76 24.80 14.86 -11.90
C LYS A 76 24.23 15.33 -10.58
N ILE A 77 23.25 14.59 -10.08
CA ILE A 77 22.55 14.87 -8.83
C ILE A 77 22.78 13.68 -7.91
N ASN A 78 23.38 13.93 -6.76
CA ASN A 78 23.64 12.91 -5.74
C ASN A 78 22.70 13.13 -4.54
N PHE A 79 21.74 12.22 -4.38
CA PHE A 79 20.79 12.20 -3.28
C PHE A 79 21.32 11.32 -2.16
N TYR A 80 21.53 11.89 -0.97
CA TYR A 80 21.86 11.14 0.24
C TYR A 80 20.59 10.70 0.94
N LEU A 81 20.57 9.47 1.42
CA LEU A 81 19.41 8.90 2.08
C LEU A 81 19.80 8.23 3.41
N GLU A 82 18.88 8.28 4.38
CA GLU A 82 19.17 8.02 5.79
C GLU A 82 19.20 6.53 6.19
N ASN A 83 18.69 5.61 5.37
CA ASN A 83 18.55 4.19 5.71
C ASN A 83 19.08 3.27 4.61
N ASN A 84 19.47 2.03 4.92
CA ASN A 84 19.97 1.08 3.92
C ASN A 84 18.86 0.74 2.88
N TYR A 85 19.06 1.10 1.61
CA TYR A 85 18.01 1.10 0.57
C TYR A 85 17.76 -0.27 -0.07
N GLU A 86 18.78 -1.11 -0.19
CA GLU A 86 18.73 -2.31 -1.06
C GLU A 86 17.66 -3.34 -0.65
N GLU A 87 17.27 -3.41 0.62
CA GLU A 87 16.31 -4.42 1.08
C GLU A 87 14.83 -3.96 1.11
N LYS A 88 14.55 -2.65 1.02
CA LYS A 88 13.22 -2.13 1.41
C LYS A 88 12.35 -1.62 0.27
N TYR A 89 12.96 -1.19 -0.83
CA TYR A 89 12.31 -0.42 -1.88
C TYR A 89 12.59 -1.05 -3.25
N GLY A 90 11.54 -1.18 -4.08
CA GLY A 90 11.60 -1.84 -5.39
C GLY A 90 12.44 -1.07 -6.41
N ASN A 91 12.12 -1.22 -7.71
CA ASN A 91 12.89 -0.56 -8.76
C ASN A 91 12.85 0.98 -8.63
N LEU A 92 14.03 1.55 -8.48
CA LEU A 92 14.26 2.99 -8.34
C LEU A 92 14.50 3.60 -9.71
N THR A 93 13.90 4.76 -9.96
CA THR A 93 14.11 5.50 -11.21
C THR A 93 14.28 6.99 -10.95
N CYS A 94 15.20 7.61 -11.65
CA CYS A 94 15.35 9.06 -11.67
C CYS A 94 14.35 9.63 -12.69
N ALA A 95 13.58 10.62 -12.28
CA ALA A 95 12.56 11.22 -13.12
C ALA A 95 12.41 12.71 -12.83
N TYR A 96 11.68 13.38 -13.72
CA TYR A 96 11.32 14.78 -13.55
C TYR A 96 9.83 15.02 -13.74
N TRP A 97 9.34 16.07 -13.10
CA TRP A 97 7.95 16.49 -13.23
C TRP A 97 7.75 17.24 -14.54
N HIS A 98 7.11 16.57 -15.51
CA HIS A 98 6.80 17.14 -16.81
C HIS A 98 5.40 17.74 -16.80
N ILE A 99 5.30 19.04 -17.10
CA ILE A 99 4.02 19.75 -17.24
C ILE A 99 3.73 19.90 -18.73
N PHE A 100 2.62 19.31 -19.18
CA PHE A 100 2.14 19.39 -20.56
C PHE A 100 1.34 20.67 -20.81
N ASP A 101 1.24 21.08 -22.08
CA ASP A 101 0.55 22.32 -22.49
C ASP A 101 -0.96 22.33 -22.14
N ASN A 102 -1.56 21.15 -21.95
CA ASN A 102 -2.94 20.99 -21.50
C ASN A 102 -3.12 21.14 -19.98
N MET A 103 -2.10 21.64 -19.26
CA MET A 103 -2.04 21.77 -17.80
C MET A 103 -2.11 20.44 -17.03
N THR A 104 -1.93 19.29 -17.70
CA THR A 104 -1.68 18.02 -17.02
C THR A 104 -0.20 17.92 -16.68
N ALA A 105 0.14 17.19 -15.63
CA ALA A 105 1.52 16.96 -15.26
C ALA A 105 1.73 15.50 -14.87
N GLN A 106 2.89 14.97 -15.27
CA GLN A 106 3.26 13.58 -15.03
C GLN A 106 4.77 13.46 -14.79
N TRP A 107 5.17 12.47 -14.01
CA TRP A 107 6.55 12.02 -13.92
C TRP A 107 7.02 11.41 -15.25
N SER A 108 8.09 11.96 -15.82
CA SER A 108 8.76 11.40 -17.00
C SER A 108 10.21 11.01 -16.68
N LYS A 109 10.64 9.91 -17.30
CA LYS A 109 12.03 9.40 -17.24
C LYS A 109 12.89 9.96 -18.37
N ASP A 110 12.31 10.73 -19.29
CA ASP A 110 12.99 11.16 -20.50
C ASP A 110 14.18 12.07 -20.19
N GLY A 111 15.36 11.69 -20.70
CA GLY A 111 16.59 12.43 -20.50
C GLY A 111 17.18 12.36 -19.09
N CYS A 112 16.62 11.54 -18.19
CA CYS A 112 17.12 11.29 -16.85
C CYS A 112 17.48 9.81 -16.65
N TYR A 113 18.70 9.56 -16.20
CA TYR A 113 19.23 8.21 -16.06
C TYR A 113 19.74 7.98 -14.65
N LEU A 114 19.44 6.80 -14.12
CA LEU A 114 20.04 6.31 -12.89
C LEU A 114 21.43 5.76 -13.21
N ILE A 115 22.46 6.33 -12.58
CA ILE A 115 23.86 5.97 -12.87
C ILE A 115 24.40 5.00 -11.83
N ASN A 116 24.14 5.26 -10.55
CA ASN A 116 24.64 4.41 -9.47
C ASN A 116 23.71 4.46 -8.26
N ILE A 117 23.59 3.32 -7.59
CA ILE A 117 22.94 3.19 -6.29
C ILE A 117 23.97 2.60 -5.34
N THR A 118 24.08 3.19 -4.17
CA THR A 118 24.84 2.67 -3.04
C THR A 118 23.93 2.76 -1.81
N ASP A 119 24.23 2.02 -0.74
CA ASP A 119 23.45 1.95 0.50
C ASP A 119 22.92 3.29 1.02
N GLN A 120 23.66 4.38 0.80
CA GLN A 120 23.35 5.72 1.29
C GLN A 120 23.17 6.77 0.18
N ASN A 121 23.47 6.44 -1.07
CA ASN A 121 23.57 7.43 -2.15
C ASN A 121 22.89 6.96 -3.44
N ILE A 122 22.10 7.83 -4.05
CA ILE A 122 21.55 7.63 -5.40
C ILE A 122 22.08 8.73 -6.31
N ILE A 123 22.74 8.31 -7.39
CA ILE A 123 23.31 9.21 -8.39
C ILE A 123 22.45 9.17 -9.65
N CYS A 124 21.84 10.32 -9.95
CA CYS A 124 21.08 10.56 -11.17
C CYS A 124 21.85 11.46 -12.12
N GLU A 125 21.68 11.26 -13.43
CA GLU A 125 22.25 12.09 -14.48
C GLU A 125 21.16 12.51 -15.46
N CYS A 126 20.91 13.82 -15.56
CA CYS A 126 19.84 14.38 -16.39
C CYS A 126 20.37 15.41 -17.40
N ASN A 127 19.82 15.46 -18.61
CA ASN A 127 20.25 16.36 -19.70
C ASN A 127 19.48 17.70 -19.78
N HIS A 128 18.60 17.94 -18.82
CA HIS A 128 17.81 19.16 -18.69
C HIS A 128 17.89 19.70 -17.25
N LEU A 129 17.26 20.85 -17.01
CA LEU A 129 17.21 21.53 -15.72
C LEU A 129 15.74 21.75 -15.38
N THR A 130 15.14 20.77 -14.72
CA THR A 130 13.72 20.74 -14.36
C THR A 130 13.54 20.25 -12.92
N HIS A 131 12.31 19.90 -12.52
CA HIS A 131 11.97 19.43 -11.18
C HIS A 131 12.27 17.93 -11.05
N PHE A 132 13.41 17.56 -10.48
CA PHE A 132 13.89 16.19 -10.34
C PHE A 132 13.51 15.55 -9.02
N ALA A 133 13.26 14.24 -9.05
CA ALA A 133 13.22 13.40 -7.87
C ALA A 133 13.58 11.94 -8.19
N VAL A 134 13.91 11.18 -7.16
CA VAL A 134 13.97 9.73 -7.23
C VAL A 134 12.59 9.16 -6.92
N LEU A 135 12.11 8.32 -7.82
CA LEU A 135 10.85 7.60 -7.71
C LEU A 135 11.10 6.13 -7.39
N MET A 136 10.20 5.55 -6.61
CA MET A 136 10.07 4.12 -6.43
C MET A 136 8.83 3.63 -7.17
N ASP A 137 9.01 2.60 -7.98
CA ASP A 137 7.90 1.89 -8.60
C ASP A 137 7.11 1.12 -7.52
N ILE A 138 5.83 1.44 -7.38
CA ILE A 138 4.92 0.80 -6.41
C ILE A 138 4.42 -0.54 -6.97
N GLU A 139 4.27 -0.67 -8.29
CA GLU A 139 3.75 -1.89 -8.94
C GLU A 139 4.77 -3.02 -8.95
N GLN A 140 6.06 -2.71 -8.97
CA GLN A 140 7.14 -3.71 -9.03
C GLN A 140 7.68 -4.20 -7.69
N LYS A 141 7.03 -3.85 -6.56
CA LYS A 141 7.14 -4.72 -5.38
C LYS A 141 6.26 -5.94 -5.59
N SER A 142 6.57 -6.72 -6.63
CA SER A 142 6.28 -8.14 -6.65
C SER A 142 7.01 -8.70 -5.43
N THR A 143 6.27 -8.91 -4.35
CA THR A 143 6.50 -10.07 -3.50
C THR A 143 7.02 -11.20 -4.40
N PRO A 144 8.18 -11.82 -4.09
CA PRO A 144 8.80 -12.76 -5.01
C PRO A 144 7.73 -13.74 -5.46
N GLU A 145 7.61 -13.94 -6.77
CA GLU A 145 6.44 -14.60 -7.40
C GLU A 145 6.07 -15.91 -6.70
N SER A 146 7.07 -16.59 -6.13
CA SER A 146 6.94 -17.76 -5.26
C SER A 146 6.09 -17.54 -4.00
N ILE A 147 6.23 -16.41 -3.30
CA ILE A 147 5.47 -16.10 -2.07
C ILE A 147 4.00 -15.83 -2.40
N GLU A 148 3.68 -15.06 -3.44
CA GLU A 148 2.29 -14.82 -3.85
C GLU A 148 1.59 -16.10 -4.30
N GLN A 149 2.30 -16.93 -5.08
CA GLN A 149 1.78 -18.23 -5.51
C GLN A 149 1.52 -19.15 -4.31
N VAL A 150 2.45 -19.22 -3.36
CA VAL A 150 2.29 -20.04 -2.14
C VAL A 150 1.13 -19.55 -1.30
N LEU A 151 1.01 -18.23 -1.07
CA LEU A 151 -0.13 -17.65 -0.34
C LEU A 151 -1.45 -17.99 -1.04
N SER A 152 -1.53 -17.82 -2.36
CA SER A 152 -2.73 -18.11 -3.14
C SER A 152 -3.14 -19.59 -3.03
N ILE A 153 -2.19 -20.52 -3.14
CA ILE A 153 -2.46 -21.96 -3.00
C ILE A 153 -2.99 -22.30 -1.61
N ILE A 154 -2.32 -21.81 -0.55
CA ILE A 154 -2.73 -22.08 0.83
C ILE A 154 -4.11 -21.49 1.10
N THR A 155 -4.35 -20.26 0.67
CA THR A 155 -5.61 -19.56 0.90
C THR A 155 -6.75 -20.20 0.13
N LEU A 156 -6.61 -20.43 -1.18
CA LEU A 156 -7.65 -21.05 -2.00
C LEU A 156 -7.93 -22.50 -1.56
N GLY A 157 -6.88 -23.27 -1.29
CA GLY A 157 -7.01 -24.64 -0.78
C GLY A 157 -7.71 -24.70 0.58
N GLY A 158 -7.30 -23.83 1.51
CA GLY A 158 -7.93 -23.73 2.84
C GLY A 158 -9.39 -23.31 2.77
N LEU A 159 -9.73 -22.39 1.86
CA LEU A 159 -11.09 -21.91 1.66
C LEU A 159 -12.04 -22.99 1.12
N LEU A 160 -11.59 -23.77 0.15
CA LEU A 160 -12.35 -24.89 -0.39
C LEU A 160 -12.59 -25.96 0.68
N LEU A 161 -11.53 -26.34 1.42
CA LEU A 161 -11.63 -27.32 2.49
C LEU A 161 -12.57 -26.87 3.61
N SER A 162 -12.46 -25.61 4.03
CA SER A 162 -13.35 -24.98 5.02
C SER A 162 -14.80 -24.98 4.55
N SER A 163 -15.05 -24.58 3.30
CA SER A 163 -16.39 -24.55 2.71
C SER A 163 -17.04 -25.94 2.68
N ILE A 164 -16.28 -26.98 2.35
CA ILE A 164 -16.77 -28.37 2.37
C ILE A 164 -17.15 -28.78 3.79
N GLY A 165 -16.28 -28.51 4.77
CA GLY A 165 -16.54 -28.79 6.18
C GLY A 165 -17.82 -28.11 6.68
N LEU A 166 -17.97 -26.81 6.40
CA LEU A 166 -19.17 -26.04 6.76
C LEU A 166 -20.43 -26.61 6.12
N CYS A 167 -20.38 -26.98 4.84
CA CYS A 167 -21.49 -27.61 4.14
C CYS A 167 -21.93 -28.93 4.81
N LEU A 168 -20.97 -29.79 5.18
CA LEU A 168 -21.24 -31.03 5.90
C LEU A 168 -21.86 -30.77 7.30
N THR A 169 -21.40 -29.74 8.02
CA THR A 169 -22.01 -29.38 9.30
C THR A 169 -23.47 -28.95 9.13
N ILE A 170 -23.76 -28.10 8.14
CA ILE A 170 -25.12 -27.62 7.84
C ILE A 170 -26.01 -28.79 7.45
N LEU A 171 -25.53 -29.69 6.58
CA LEU A 171 -26.25 -30.90 6.18
C LEU A 171 -26.59 -31.78 7.39
N THR A 172 -25.63 -31.98 8.30
CA THR A 172 -25.85 -32.74 9.53
C THR A 172 -26.96 -32.12 10.38
N PHE A 173 -26.98 -30.79 10.54
CA PHE A 173 -28.04 -30.09 11.27
C PHE A 173 -29.42 -30.20 10.60
N ILE A 174 -29.48 -30.29 9.27
CA ILE A 174 -30.73 -30.46 8.53
C ILE A 174 -31.27 -31.88 8.72
N LEU A 175 -30.40 -32.90 8.61
CA LEU A 175 -30.77 -34.32 8.74
C LEU A 175 -31.16 -34.69 10.17
N PHE A 176 -30.41 -34.20 11.16
CA PHE A 176 -30.64 -34.54 12.57
C PHE A 176 -31.41 -33.45 13.30
N GLN A 177 -32.74 -33.45 13.12
CA GLN A 177 -33.61 -32.46 13.78
C GLN A 177 -33.49 -32.45 15.32
N LYS A 178 -33.13 -33.60 15.93
CA LYS A 178 -32.86 -33.71 17.37
C LYS A 178 -31.72 -32.81 17.85
N LEU A 179 -30.71 -32.54 17.02
CA LEU A 179 -29.59 -31.65 17.35
C LEU A 179 -30.04 -30.18 17.50
N ARG A 180 -31.08 -29.75 16.78
CA ARG A 180 -31.56 -28.36 16.77
C ARG A 180 -32.34 -27.95 18.03
N ARG A 181 -32.44 -28.83 19.04
CA ARG A 181 -33.29 -28.62 20.22
C ARG A 181 -32.69 -27.59 21.20
N HIS A 182 -31.37 -27.46 21.25
CA HIS A 182 -30.68 -26.51 22.14
C HIS A 182 -30.39 -25.18 21.44
N PHE A 183 -30.51 -24.06 22.18
CA PHE A 183 -30.21 -22.71 21.66
C PHE A 183 -28.79 -22.61 21.09
N SER A 184 -27.81 -23.19 21.79
CA SER A 184 -26.41 -23.27 21.35
C SER A 184 -26.26 -23.92 19.96
N GLN A 185 -27.02 -24.98 19.67
CA GLN A 185 -26.96 -25.67 18.38
C GLN A 185 -27.60 -24.86 17.24
N LYS A 186 -28.65 -24.08 17.54
CA LYS A 186 -29.25 -23.15 16.56
C LYS A 186 -28.31 -21.99 16.21
N ALA A 187 -27.61 -21.44 17.22
CA ALA A 187 -26.62 -20.41 17.01
C ALA A 187 -25.38 -20.92 16.24
N LEU A 188 -24.94 -22.16 16.50
CA LEU A 188 -23.88 -22.80 15.71
C LEU A 188 -24.29 -22.95 14.23
N LEU A 189 -25.54 -23.33 13.95
CA LEU A 189 -26.05 -23.40 12.58
C LEU A 189 -26.03 -22.03 11.88
N LEU A 190 -26.49 -20.98 12.57
CA LEU A 190 -26.47 -19.61 12.02
C LEU A 190 -25.04 -19.13 11.78
N LEU A 191 -24.12 -19.42 12.70
CA LEU A 191 -22.68 -19.14 12.56
C LEU A 191 -22.10 -19.88 11.35
N SER A 192 -22.39 -21.17 11.19
CA SER A 192 -21.90 -21.95 10.04
C SER A 192 -22.39 -21.39 8.71
N ILE A 193 -23.65 -20.93 8.64
CA ILE A 193 -24.19 -20.27 7.44
C ILE A 193 -23.47 -18.94 7.18
N ASN A 194 -23.26 -18.13 8.23
CA ASN A 194 -22.56 -16.86 8.10
C ASN A 194 -21.11 -17.05 7.61
N LEU A 195 -20.38 -17.99 8.22
CA LEU A 195 -19.03 -18.34 7.81
C LEU A 195 -19.00 -18.89 6.38
N LEU A 196 -19.97 -19.69 5.97
CA LEU A 196 -20.03 -20.20 4.59
C LEU A 196 -20.17 -19.03 3.59
N PHE A 197 -21.00 -18.04 3.91
CA PHE A 197 -21.15 -16.84 3.09
C PHE A 197 -19.85 -16.03 2.98
N VAL A 198 -19.16 -15.83 4.12
CA VAL A 198 -17.82 -15.20 4.15
C VAL A 198 -16.81 -15.97 3.30
N ASN A 199 -16.80 -17.31 3.39
CA ASN A 199 -15.88 -18.14 2.59
C ASN A 199 -16.16 -17.99 1.08
N ILE A 200 -17.44 -17.97 0.68
CA ILE A 200 -17.82 -17.78 -0.74
C ILE A 200 -17.41 -16.39 -1.23
N LEU A 201 -17.67 -15.33 -0.47
CA LEU A 201 -17.26 -13.98 -0.83
C LEU A 201 -15.75 -13.86 -1.01
N PHE A 202 -14.98 -14.44 -0.08
CA PHE A 202 -13.53 -14.45 -0.17
C PHE A 202 -13.03 -15.19 -1.42
N SER A 203 -13.72 -16.27 -1.83
CA SER A 203 -13.39 -17.04 -3.04
C SER A 203 -13.61 -16.21 -4.30
N ILE A 204 -14.71 -15.45 -4.35
CA ILE A 204 -15.02 -14.55 -5.47
C ILE A 204 -13.94 -13.48 -5.61
N ILE A 205 -13.45 -12.92 -4.50
CA ILE A 205 -12.36 -11.92 -4.52
C ILE A 205 -11.07 -12.53 -5.07
N GLY A 206 -10.76 -13.78 -4.72
CA GLY A 206 -9.55 -14.46 -5.18
C GLY A 206 -9.58 -14.88 -6.66
N LEU A 207 -10.77 -15.12 -7.24
CA LEU A 207 -10.91 -15.65 -8.60
C LEU A 207 -11.24 -14.59 -9.66
N TYR A 208 -11.89 -13.49 -9.28
CA TYR A 208 -12.39 -12.50 -10.23
C TYR A 208 -11.74 -11.14 -10.03
N LYS A 209 -11.36 -10.49 -11.14
CA LYS A 209 -10.96 -9.07 -11.13
C LYS A 209 -12.20 -8.21 -10.91
N LEU A 210 -12.35 -7.69 -9.70
CA LEU A 210 -13.46 -6.83 -9.30
C LEU A 210 -13.23 -5.38 -9.69
N THR A 211 -14.31 -4.65 -9.98
CA THR A 211 -14.25 -3.19 -10.14
C THR A 211 -13.99 -2.52 -8.78
N HIS A 212 -13.49 -1.28 -8.79
CA HIS A 212 -13.21 -0.52 -7.57
C HIS A 212 -14.43 -0.41 -6.64
N LEU A 213 -15.61 -0.14 -7.22
CA LEU A 213 -16.86 -0.04 -6.45
C LEU A 213 -17.26 -1.41 -5.84
N SER A 214 -17.20 -2.48 -6.63
CA SER A 214 -17.52 -3.83 -6.16
C SER A 214 -16.58 -4.28 -5.04
N CYS A 215 -15.29 -3.95 -5.13
CA CYS A 215 -14.30 -4.26 -4.09
C CYS A 215 -14.66 -3.60 -2.75
N ILE A 216 -15.00 -2.31 -2.75
CA ILE A 216 -15.39 -1.58 -1.52
C ILE A 216 -16.66 -2.18 -0.90
N ILE A 217 -17.66 -2.48 -1.72
CA ILE A 217 -18.92 -3.07 -1.25
C ILE A 217 -18.64 -4.44 -0.61
N ILE A 218 -17.95 -5.33 -1.32
CA ILE A 218 -17.66 -6.67 -0.81
C ILE A 218 -16.79 -6.61 0.44
N ALA A 219 -15.77 -5.75 0.49
CA ALA A 219 -14.92 -5.59 1.67
C ALA A 219 -15.72 -5.11 2.90
N SER A 220 -16.64 -4.16 2.70
CA SER A 220 -17.51 -3.66 3.77
C SER A 220 -18.45 -4.74 4.29
N VAL A 221 -19.06 -5.50 3.38
CA VAL A 221 -19.94 -6.64 3.70
C VAL A 221 -19.18 -7.74 4.44
N LEU A 222 -17.98 -8.10 3.95
CA LEU A 222 -17.11 -9.09 4.58
C LEU A 222 -16.76 -8.70 6.02
N HIS A 223 -16.40 -7.44 6.23
CA HIS A 223 -16.04 -6.94 7.55
C HIS A 223 -17.22 -7.04 8.54
N TYR A 224 -18.42 -6.63 8.12
CA TYR A 224 -19.62 -6.76 8.94
C TYR A 224 -19.91 -8.22 9.34
N PHE A 225 -19.82 -9.16 8.40
CA PHE A 225 -20.09 -10.57 8.69
C PHE A 225 -19.03 -11.23 9.58
N ILE A 226 -17.76 -10.82 9.48
CA ILE A 226 -16.69 -11.26 10.38
C ILE A 226 -16.94 -10.74 11.80
N LEU A 227 -17.28 -9.46 11.95
CA LEU A 227 -17.62 -8.85 13.24
C LEU A 227 -18.82 -9.54 13.88
N SER A 228 -19.89 -9.76 13.11
CA SER A 228 -21.07 -10.49 13.57
C SER A 228 -20.71 -11.92 14.03
N SER A 229 -19.88 -12.64 13.26
CA SER A 229 -19.39 -13.98 13.65
C SER A 229 -18.65 -13.94 14.99
N PHE A 230 -17.77 -12.96 15.18
CA PHE A 230 -17.03 -12.78 16.43
C PHE A 230 -17.97 -12.52 17.61
N SER A 231 -18.97 -11.64 17.43
CA SER A 231 -20.00 -11.38 18.45
C SER A 231 -20.80 -12.63 18.81
N TRP A 232 -21.21 -13.43 17.81
CA TRP A 232 -21.91 -14.70 18.04
C TRP A 232 -21.04 -15.73 18.77
N MET A 233 -19.77 -15.87 18.39
CA MET A 233 -18.84 -16.77 19.08
C MET A 233 -18.62 -16.34 20.54
N PHE A 234 -18.52 -15.03 20.80
CA PHE A 234 -18.40 -14.50 22.15
C PHE A 234 -19.64 -14.80 23.01
N ILE A 235 -20.85 -14.57 22.47
CA ILE A 235 -22.10 -14.90 23.17
C ILE A 235 -22.18 -16.40 23.45
N MET A 236 -21.81 -17.23 22.48
CA MET A 236 -21.78 -18.68 22.63
C MET A 236 -20.82 -19.13 23.73
N ALA A 237 -19.62 -18.55 23.78
CA ALA A 237 -18.65 -18.81 24.85
C ALA A 237 -19.19 -18.39 26.23
N LEU A 238 -19.82 -17.22 26.33
CA LEU A 238 -20.46 -16.76 27.58
C LEU A 238 -21.61 -17.67 28.03
N ILE A 239 -22.46 -18.10 27.10
CA ILE A 239 -23.57 -19.01 27.42
C ILE A 239 -23.02 -20.35 27.92
N GLN A 240 -22.01 -20.90 27.25
CA GLN A 240 -21.38 -22.16 27.66
C GLN A 240 -20.77 -22.04 29.06
N TYR A 241 -20.07 -20.94 29.34
CA TYR A 241 -19.53 -20.64 30.67
C TYR A 241 -20.62 -20.56 31.73
N LEU A 242 -21.72 -19.84 31.47
CA LEU A 242 -22.83 -19.71 32.41
C LEU A 242 -23.55 -21.03 32.65
N LEU A 243 -23.75 -21.87 31.62
CA LEU A 243 -24.36 -23.19 31.76
C LEU A 243 -23.51 -24.13 32.62
N PHE A 244 -22.18 -24.02 32.56
CA PHE A 244 -21.27 -24.86 33.33
C PHE A 244 -21.12 -24.38 34.78
N VAL A 245 -21.05 -23.06 35.00
CA VAL A 245 -20.73 -22.48 36.33
C VAL A 245 -21.98 -22.09 37.13
N LYS A 246 -23.05 -21.63 36.49
CA LYS A 246 -24.26 -21.12 37.17
C LYS A 246 -25.50 -21.96 36.85
N VAL A 247 -25.96 -22.74 37.81
CA VAL A 247 -27.05 -23.73 37.68
C VAL A 247 -28.48 -23.12 37.75
N PHE A 248 -28.66 -21.80 37.53
CA PHE A 248 -29.99 -21.15 37.66
C PHE A 248 -30.66 -20.82 36.30
N PRO A 249 -31.71 -21.56 35.89
CA PRO A 249 -32.21 -21.55 34.51
C PRO A 249 -33.03 -20.30 34.09
N ARG A 250 -33.61 -19.53 35.03
CA ARG A 250 -34.50 -18.39 34.68
C ARG A 250 -33.75 -17.11 34.26
N SER A 251 -32.54 -16.88 34.75
CA SER A 251 -31.73 -15.69 34.39
C SER A 251 -31.10 -15.82 32.99
N ILE A 252 -30.75 -17.05 32.60
CA ILE A 252 -30.01 -17.36 31.37
C ILE A 252 -30.88 -17.18 30.11
N SER A 253 -32.18 -17.52 30.16
CA SER A 253 -33.10 -17.39 29.00
C SER A 253 -33.43 -15.93 28.65
N ALA A 254 -33.55 -15.06 29.66
CA ALA A 254 -33.76 -13.63 29.45
C ALA A 254 -32.50 -12.94 28.91
N PHE A 255 -31.31 -13.36 29.38
CA PHE A 255 -30.02 -12.86 28.89
C PHE A 255 -29.75 -13.29 27.45
N THR A 256 -29.96 -14.57 27.11
CA THR A 256 -29.78 -15.09 25.73
C THR A 256 -30.65 -14.38 24.71
N ARG A 257 -31.91 -14.08 25.04
CA ARG A 257 -32.79 -13.31 24.14
C ARG A 257 -32.32 -11.87 23.92
N LYS A 258 -31.78 -11.22 24.95
CA LYS A 258 -31.21 -9.85 24.83
C LYS A 258 -29.89 -9.85 24.06
N ALA A 259 -29.03 -10.84 24.29
CA ALA A 259 -27.74 -10.96 23.61
C ALA A 259 -27.90 -11.27 22.11
N ALA A 260 -28.84 -12.15 21.74
CA ALA A 260 -29.15 -12.45 20.35
C ALA A 260 -29.61 -11.21 19.56
N ALA A 261 -30.35 -10.30 20.19
CA ALA A 261 -30.78 -9.04 19.57
C ALA A 261 -29.64 -8.02 19.37
N PHE A 262 -28.51 -8.19 20.06
CA PHE A 262 -27.35 -7.30 19.94
C PHE A 262 -26.31 -7.80 18.91
N ALA A 263 -26.32 -9.10 18.60
CA ALA A 263 -25.38 -9.72 17.65
C ALA A 263 -25.92 -9.85 16.22
N GLN A 264 -27.14 -9.37 15.98
CA GLN A 264 -27.81 -9.32 14.69
C GLN A 264 -27.64 -7.92 14.10
#